data_AF-A0A1E9JSD1-F1
#
_entry.id   AF-A0A1E9JSD1-F1
#
_cell.length_a   1.000
_cell.length_b   1.000
_cell.length_c   1.000
_cell.angle_alpha   90.00
_cell.angle_beta   90.00
_cell.angle_gamma   90.00
#
_symmetry.space_group_name_H-M   'P 1'
#
loop_
_entity.id
_entity.type
_entity.pdbx_description
1 polymer ?
#
loop_
_entity_poly.entity_id
_entity_poly.type
_entity_poly.pdbx_seq_one_letter_code
_entity_poly.pdbx_strand_id
1 'polypeptide(L)'
;MKKYLLLGILAISSISFAWGRHYDNYGSYGYIRNCCSSYNYHRNSYRENTRLTSAQQKTIDNYQLQIDEKRLEINKIINSDNVNWNEIEKLNKEIAEIKAEIRTEFMKSEYSAK
;
A
#
# COMPACT_ATOMS: atom_id res chain seq x y z
N MET A 1 -52.61 -22.34 -1.20
CA MET A 1 -51.43 -22.68 -0.39
C MET A 1 -50.08 -22.64 -1.12
N LYS A 2 -50.00 -22.70 -2.47
CA LYS A 2 -48.71 -22.59 -3.19
C LYS A 2 -48.16 -21.15 -3.36
N LYS A 3 -49.00 -20.12 -3.15
CA LYS A 3 -48.64 -18.70 -3.34
C LYS A 3 -47.87 -18.09 -2.17
N TYR A 4 -48.01 -18.64 -0.96
CA TYR A 4 -47.30 -18.19 0.24
C TYR A 4 -45.89 -18.81 0.38
N LEU A 5 -45.63 -19.90 -0.35
CA LEU A 5 -44.32 -20.56 -0.38
C LEU A 5 -43.27 -19.68 -1.06
N LEU A 6 -43.65 -18.96 -2.12
CA LEU A 6 -42.77 -18.04 -2.84
C LEU A 6 -42.42 -16.79 -2.03
N LEU A 7 -43.37 -16.27 -1.23
CA LEU A 7 -43.14 -15.14 -0.32
C LEU A 7 -42.20 -15.50 0.84
N GLY A 8 -42.26 -16.75 1.32
CA GLY A 8 -41.36 -17.25 2.37
C GLY A 8 -39.91 -17.40 1.91
N ILE A 9 -39.67 -17.81 0.66
CA ILE A 9 -38.31 -18.00 0.11
C ILE A 9 -37.62 -16.65 -0.15
N LEU A 10 -38.38 -15.61 -0.51
CA LEU A 10 -37.83 -14.28 -0.83
C LEU A 10 -37.39 -13.48 0.41
N ALA A 11 -37.92 -13.81 1.59
CA ALA A 11 -37.55 -13.15 2.86
C ALA A 11 -36.28 -13.71 3.51
N ILE A 12 -35.86 -14.93 3.17
CA ILE A 12 -34.70 -15.59 3.78
C ILE A 12 -33.38 -15.20 3.06
N SER A 13 -33.45 -14.68 1.84
CA SER A 13 -32.26 -14.30 1.06
C SER A 13 -31.60 -12.98 1.50
N SER A 14 -32.26 -12.15 2.32
CA SER A 14 -31.73 -10.85 2.75
C SER A 14 -30.84 -10.89 4.00
N ILE A 15 -30.74 -12.05 4.68
CA ILE A 15 -29.98 -12.17 5.95
C ILE A 15 -28.54 -12.69 5.73
N SER A 16 -28.21 -13.22 4.54
CA SER A 16 -26.92 -13.89 4.30
C SER A 16 -25.71 -12.98 4.03
N PHE A 17 -25.83 -11.64 4.16
CA PHE A 17 -24.70 -10.72 3.88
C PHE A 17 -24.27 -9.83 5.05
N ALA A 18 -24.69 -10.12 6.29
CA ALA A 18 -24.27 -9.34 7.47
C ALA A 18 -23.39 -10.13 8.47
N TRP A 19 -22.62 -11.11 7.98
CA TRP A 19 -21.57 -11.74 8.79
C TRP A 19 -20.28 -11.89 7.98
N GLY A 20 -19.70 -10.73 7.63
CA GLY A 20 -18.29 -10.63 7.34
C GLY A 20 -17.50 -10.99 8.58
N ARG A 21 -17.25 -12.29 8.79
CA ARG A 21 -16.19 -12.72 9.68
C ARG A 21 -14.89 -12.13 9.15
N HIS A 22 -14.29 -11.24 9.93
CA HIS A 22 -12.88 -10.92 9.79
C HIS A 22 -12.12 -12.25 9.91
N TYR A 23 -11.76 -12.83 8.77
CA TYR A 23 -10.68 -13.80 8.73
C TYR A 23 -9.41 -12.98 8.80
N ASP A 24 -8.91 -12.80 10.02
CA ASP A 24 -7.52 -12.46 10.24
C ASP A 24 -6.70 -13.62 9.69
N ASN A 25 -6.34 -13.49 8.42
CA ASN A 25 -5.49 -14.43 7.72
C ASN A 25 -4.06 -14.18 8.20
N TYR A 26 -3.78 -14.58 9.45
CA TYR A 26 -2.42 -14.87 9.91
C TYR A 26 -1.98 -16.19 9.27
N GLY A 27 -1.92 -16.19 7.94
CA GLY A 27 -1.28 -17.21 7.14
C GLY A 27 0.19 -17.24 7.51
N SER A 28 0.51 -18.15 8.43
CA SER A 28 1.84 -18.57 8.81
C SER A 28 2.59 -19.12 7.61
N TYR A 29 3.10 -18.22 6.77
CA TYR A 29 4.31 -18.42 5.96
C TYR A 29 5.47 -17.70 6.67
N GLY A 30 5.77 -18.12 7.89
CA GLY A 30 7.15 -18.03 8.40
C GLY A 30 8.00 -18.82 7.40
N TYR A 31 8.97 -18.25 6.71
CA TYR A 31 10.27 -17.91 7.28
C TYR A 31 11.00 -16.83 6.44
N ILE A 32 10.31 -16.14 5.51
CA ILE A 32 10.97 -15.24 4.53
C ILE A 32 10.64 -13.74 4.74
N ARG A 33 9.75 -13.38 5.68
CA ARG A 33 9.26 -11.99 5.86
C ARG A 33 9.99 -11.10 6.87
N ASN A 34 11.07 -11.56 7.51
CA ASN A 34 11.69 -10.78 8.61
C ASN A 34 12.78 -9.77 8.19
N CYS A 35 13.17 -9.69 6.92
CA CYS A 35 14.08 -8.64 6.44
C CYS A 35 13.35 -7.30 6.18
N CYS A 36 12.08 -7.35 5.75
CA CYS A 36 11.34 -6.18 5.28
C CYS A 36 10.22 -5.71 6.21
N SER A 37 9.93 -6.43 7.31
CA SER A 37 8.85 -6.07 8.24
C SER A 37 9.16 -4.79 9.03
N SER A 38 10.45 -4.54 9.32
CA SER A 38 10.90 -3.31 10.00
C SER A 38 10.68 -2.05 9.16
N TYR A 39 10.58 -2.16 7.82
CA TYR A 39 10.32 -1.00 6.95
C TYR A 39 8.88 -0.46 7.09
N ASN A 40 7.89 -1.32 7.38
CA ASN A 40 6.50 -0.89 7.48
C ASN A 40 6.16 -0.28 8.84
N TYR A 41 6.81 -0.76 9.92
CA TYR A 41 6.68 -0.12 11.24
C TYR A 41 7.28 1.30 11.27
N HIS A 42 8.38 1.52 10.55
CA HIS A 42 8.95 2.85 10.41
C HIS A 42 8.07 3.79 9.56
N ARG A 43 7.43 3.30 8.50
CA ARG A 43 6.62 4.16 7.60
C ARG A 43 5.44 4.84 8.30
N ASN A 44 4.83 4.18 9.28
CA ASN A 44 3.76 4.79 10.09
C ASN A 44 4.33 5.69 11.21
N SER A 45 5.46 5.32 11.81
CA SER A 45 6.11 6.11 12.86
C SER A 45 6.63 7.48 12.38
N TYR A 46 7.08 7.60 11.12
CA TYR A 46 7.58 8.88 10.60
C TYR A 46 6.45 9.87 10.26
N ARG A 47 5.27 9.38 9.89
CA ARG A 47 4.11 10.25 9.59
C ARG A 47 3.46 10.84 10.83
N GLU A 48 3.48 10.14 11.96
CA GLU A 48 2.75 10.59 13.15
C GLU A 48 3.48 11.60 14.04
N ASN A 49 4.80 11.79 13.89
CA ASN A 49 5.57 12.63 14.84
C ASN A 49 6.25 13.88 14.25
N THR A 50 6.33 14.05 12.93
CA THR A 50 6.86 15.29 12.33
C THR A 50 5.72 16.21 11.90
N ARG A 51 5.57 17.36 12.58
CA ARG A 51 4.71 18.46 12.11
C ARG A 51 5.33 19.11 10.88
N LEU A 52 5.09 18.51 9.71
CA LEU A 52 5.50 19.08 8.43
C LEU A 52 4.67 20.34 8.11
N THR A 53 5.32 21.32 7.50
CA THR A 53 4.58 22.42 6.85
C THR A 53 3.79 21.91 5.65
N SER A 54 2.75 22.64 5.24
CA SER A 54 1.95 22.29 4.05
C SER A 54 2.79 22.20 2.77
N ALA A 55 3.83 23.02 2.64
CA ALA A 55 4.77 22.97 1.53
C ALA A 55 5.59 21.68 1.53
N GLN A 56 6.14 21.27 2.68
CA GLN A 56 6.90 20.03 2.81
C GLN A 56 6.02 18.79 2.57
N GLN A 57 4.78 18.81 3.07
CA GLN A 57 3.83 17.73 2.81
C GLN A 57 3.56 17.57 1.31
N LYS A 58 3.35 18.68 0.59
CA LYS A 58 3.15 18.66 -0.86
C LYS A 58 4.38 18.08 -1.60
N THR A 59 5.59 18.42 -1.17
CA THR A 59 6.82 17.86 -1.74
C THR A 59 6.88 16.34 -1.55
N ILE A 60 6.60 15.86 -0.34
CA ILE A 60 6.59 14.42 -0.03
C ILE A 60 5.50 13.69 -0.82
N ASP A 61 4.30 14.28 -0.94
CA ASP A 61 3.21 13.69 -1.71
C ASP A 61 3.55 13.60 -3.20
N ASN A 62 4.27 14.58 -3.76
CA ASN A 62 4.77 14.51 -5.14
C ASN A 62 5.75 13.34 -5.32
N TYR A 63 6.72 13.18 -4.42
CA TYR A 63 7.63 12.04 -4.47
C TYR A 63 6.90 10.70 -4.35
N GLN A 64 5.87 10.62 -3.50
CA GLN A 64 5.06 9.42 -3.37
C GLN A 64 4.31 9.11 -4.66
N LEU A 65 3.78 10.13 -5.34
CA LEU A 65 3.12 9.99 -6.64
C LEU A 65 4.09 9.44 -7.70
N GLN A 66 5.32 9.95 -7.78
CA GLN A 66 6.34 9.44 -8.70
C GLN A 66 6.70 7.96 -8.43
N ILE A 67 6.75 7.55 -7.16
CA ILE A 67 6.95 6.14 -6.79
C ILE A 67 5.77 5.29 -7.28
N ASP A 68 4.55 5.77 -7.13
CA ASP A 68 3.34 5.03 -7.49
C ASP A 68 3.17 4.92 -9.01
N GLU A 69 3.60 5.92 -9.78
CA GLU A 69 3.72 5.84 -11.24
C GLU A 69 4.70 4.74 -11.68
N LYS A 70 5.90 4.69 -11.09
CA LYS A 70 6.89 3.64 -11.41
C LYS A 70 6.42 2.25 -11.00
N ARG A 71 5.70 2.13 -9.89
CA ARG A 71 5.07 0.86 -9.49
C ARG A 71 3.99 0.42 -10.47
N LEU A 72 3.21 1.37 -11.01
CA LEU A 72 2.24 1.08 -12.04
C LEU A 72 2.93 0.56 -13.32
N GLU A 73 4.06 1.14 -13.71
CA GLU A 73 4.88 0.65 -14.82
C GLU A 73 5.40 -0.77 -14.57
N ILE A 74 5.96 -1.03 -13.39
CA ILE A 74 6.36 -2.40 -12.99
C ILE A 74 5.18 -3.37 -13.10
N ASN A 75 4.01 -2.99 -12.60
CA ASN A 75 2.81 -3.84 -12.66
C ASN A 75 2.37 -4.10 -14.11
N LYS A 76 2.52 -3.14 -15.02
CA LYS A 76 2.26 -3.36 -16.46
C LYS A 76 3.23 -4.39 -17.04
N ILE A 77 4.52 -4.31 -16.69
CA ILE A 77 5.55 -5.24 -17.19
C ILE A 77 5.34 -6.65 -16.64
N ILE A 78 5.05 -6.79 -15.34
CA ILE A 78 4.82 -8.09 -14.69
C ILE A 78 3.58 -8.79 -15.25
N ASN A 79 2.56 -8.04 -15.62
CA ASN A 79 1.34 -8.58 -16.22
C ASN A 79 1.44 -8.78 -17.75
N SER A 80 2.61 -8.55 -18.36
CA SER A 80 2.83 -8.82 -19.77
C SER A 80 3.27 -10.27 -20.01
N ASP A 81 3.06 -10.77 -21.24
CA ASP A 81 3.44 -12.14 -21.62
C ASP A 81 4.96 -12.36 -21.61
N ASN A 82 5.76 -11.29 -21.74
CA ASN A 82 7.21 -11.34 -21.69
C ASN A 82 7.78 -10.32 -20.70
N VAL A 83 7.99 -10.80 -19.47
CA VAL A 83 8.47 -9.97 -18.37
C VAL A 83 9.94 -9.55 -18.58
N ASN A 84 10.17 -8.26 -18.80
CA ASN A 84 11.50 -7.68 -18.90
C ASN A 84 12.09 -7.34 -17.52
N TRP A 85 12.86 -8.27 -16.95
CA TRP A 85 13.46 -8.11 -15.63
C TRP A 85 14.48 -6.96 -15.53
N ASN A 86 15.20 -6.66 -16.61
CA ASN A 86 16.17 -5.56 -16.62
C ASN A 86 15.47 -4.20 -16.46
N GLU A 87 14.29 -4.06 -17.07
CA GLU A 87 13.46 -2.86 -16.95
C GLU A 87 12.85 -2.73 -15.56
N ILE A 88 12.38 -3.84 -14.98
CA ILE A 88 11.91 -3.87 -13.58
C ILE A 88 13.04 -3.49 -12.61
N GLU A 89 14.26 -4.00 -12.82
CA GLU A 89 15.41 -3.64 -11.98
C GLU A 89 15.72 -2.15 -12.07
N LYS A 90 15.70 -1.57 -13.29
CA LYS A 90 15.88 -0.14 -13.49
C LYS A 90 14.83 0.67 -12.74
N LEU A 91 13.55 0.34 -12.89
CA LEU A 91 12.45 1.03 -12.19
C LEU A 91 12.58 0.93 -10.66
N ASN A 92 13.02 -0.23 -10.15
CA ASN A 92 13.28 -0.40 -8.72
C ASN A 92 14.44 0.46 -8.21
N LYS A 93 15.51 0.65 -8.99
CA LYS A 93 16.62 1.55 -8.65
C LYS A 93 16.13 3.00 -8.58
N GLU A 94 15.35 3.45 -9.55
CA GLU A 94 14.75 4.78 -9.56
C GLU A 94 13.82 5.00 -8.34
N ILE A 95 13.01 4.00 -7.97
CA ILE A 95 12.20 4.05 -6.74
C ILE A 95 13.09 4.19 -5.49
N ALA A 96 14.24 3.49 -5.45
CA ALA A 96 15.17 3.56 -4.33
C ALA A 96 15.81 4.96 -4.21
N GLU A 97 16.16 5.57 -5.34
CA GLU A 97 16.67 6.96 -5.40
C GLU A 97 15.65 7.95 -4.85
N ILE A 98 14.39 7.89 -5.31
CA ILE A 98 13.33 8.78 -4.80
C ILE A 98 13.11 8.60 -3.29
N LYS A 99 13.17 7.36 -2.78
CA LYS A 99 13.08 7.12 -1.33
C LYS A 99 14.24 7.74 -0.55
N ALA A 100 15.45 7.75 -1.13
CA ALA A 100 16.60 8.40 -0.52
C ALA A 100 16.43 9.93 -0.49
N GLU A 101 15.85 10.52 -1.53
CA GLU A 101 15.51 11.95 -1.57
C GLU A 101 14.47 12.30 -0.50
N ILE A 102 13.36 11.55 -0.40
CA ILE A 102 12.36 11.74 0.66
C ILE A 102 13.02 11.72 2.04
N ARG A 103 13.88 10.73 2.31
CA ARG A 103 14.60 10.64 3.59
C ARG A 103 15.44 11.88 3.87
N THR A 104 16.11 12.41 2.84
CA THR A 104 16.92 13.62 2.94
C THR A 104 16.07 14.85 3.23
N GLU A 105 14.89 14.98 2.60
CA GLU A 105 13.95 16.07 2.86
C GLU A 105 13.41 16.05 4.29
N PHE A 106 13.12 14.85 4.82
CA PHE A 106 12.77 14.71 6.24
C PHE A 106 13.91 15.16 7.17
N MET A 107 15.15 14.74 6.89
CA MET A 107 16.31 15.17 7.68
C MET A 107 16.50 16.69 7.68
N LYS A 108 16.30 17.34 6.52
CA LYS A 108 16.34 18.80 6.42
C LYS A 108 15.25 19.45 7.26
N SER A 109 14.02 18.92 7.18
CA SER A 109 12.88 19.41 7.96
C SER A 109 13.13 19.34 9.47
N GLU A 110 13.64 18.21 9.96
CA GLU A 110 13.98 18.02 11.38
C GLU A 110 15.12 18.95 11.84
N TYR A 111 16.14 19.15 11.00
CA TYR A 111 17.22 20.08 11.31
C TYR A 111 16.73 21.53 11.38
N SER A 112 15.91 21.97 10.43
CA SER A 112 15.36 23.33 10.40
C SER A 112 14.34 23.62 11.49
N ALA A 113 13.81 22.60 12.17
CA ALA A 113 12.86 22.74 13.27
C ALA A 113 13.53 22.88 14.66
N LYS A 114 14.87 22.76 14.74
CA LYS A 114 15.66 23.06 15.94
C LYS A 114 16.04 24.53 16.00
#